data_AF-A0A1B6CS11-F1
#
_entry.id   AF-A0A1B6CS11-F1
#
_cell.length_a   1.000
_cell.length_b   1.000
_cell.length_c   1.000
_cell.angle_alpha   90.00
_cell.angle_beta   90.00
_cell.angle_gamma   90.00
#
_symmetry.space_group_name_H-M   'P 1'
#
loop_
_entity.id
_entity.type
_entity.pdbx_description
1 polymer ?
#
loop_
_entity_poly.entity_id
_entity_poly.type
_entity_poly.pdbx_seq_one_letter_code
_entity_poly.pdbx_strand_id
1 'polypeptide(L)'
;IRNGIGIQEHASIDLPGIKGIWTLNVGSTVKHYDNTLVLSFVGYTRVLTLNGEEVEETEIPGFLSDQQTFYCGNVNHGQIIQVTPVSARLISGETKQLIRNGIGIQEHASIDLPGIKGIWTLNVGSTVKHYDNTLVLSFVGYTRVLTLNGEEVEETEIPGFLSDQQTFYCGNVNHGQIIQVTPVSARLISGETKQLI
;
A
#
# COMPACT_ATOMS: atom_id res chain seq x y z
N ILE A 1 -28.55 -26.94 29.20
CA ILE A 1 -29.26 -25.95 28.35
C ILE A 1 -28.28 -24.76 28.20
N ARG A 2 -27.22 -24.88 27.36
CA ARG A 2 -27.07 -24.37 25.97
C ARG A 2 -27.28 -22.84 25.90
N ASN A 3 -26.37 -21.96 25.45
CA ASN A 3 -25.54 -21.97 24.23
C ASN A 3 -24.46 -20.86 24.19
N GLY A 4 -23.38 -21.10 23.41
CA GLY A 4 -22.73 -20.11 22.54
C GLY A 4 -21.50 -19.39 23.12
N ILE A 5 -20.33 -19.32 22.49
CA ILE A 5 -19.82 -19.80 21.20
C ILE A 5 -18.39 -20.24 21.52
N GLY A 6 -18.08 -21.52 21.38
CA GLY A 6 -16.69 -21.94 21.28
C GLY A 6 -16.20 -21.43 19.93
N ILE A 7 -15.40 -20.36 19.93
CA ILE A 7 -14.58 -20.04 18.78
C ILE A 7 -13.61 -21.22 18.69
N GLN A 8 -13.88 -22.18 17.80
CA GLN A 8 -12.86 -23.17 17.48
C GLN A 8 -11.70 -22.36 16.90
N GLU A 9 -10.58 -22.34 17.61
CA GLU A 9 -9.35 -21.71 17.15
C GLU A 9 -8.88 -22.50 15.92
N HIS A 10 -9.31 -22.07 14.74
CA HIS A 10 -9.04 -22.81 13.49
C HIS A 10 -7.57 -22.71 13.07
N ALA A 11 -6.83 -21.70 13.55
CA ALA A 11 -5.37 -21.63 13.59
C ALA A 11 -4.94 -20.34 14.32
N SER A 12 -3.92 -20.41 15.17
CA SER A 12 -3.17 -19.23 15.64
C SER A 12 -1.71 -19.42 15.25
N ILE A 13 -1.11 -18.39 14.63
CA ILE A 13 0.31 -18.37 14.28
C ILE A 13 0.94 -17.23 15.07
N ASP A 14 1.94 -17.57 15.88
CA ASP A 14 2.80 -16.58 16.51
C ASP A 14 3.67 -15.92 15.45
N LEU A 15 3.58 -14.59 15.34
CA LEU A 15 4.31 -13.80 14.35
C LEU A 15 5.28 -12.83 15.03
N PRO A 16 6.30 -13.33 15.75
CA PRO A 16 7.24 -12.47 16.46
C PRO A 16 7.98 -11.56 15.48
N GLY A 17 7.97 -10.26 15.77
CA GLY A 17 8.73 -9.28 14.99
C GLY A 17 8.01 -8.73 13.74
N ILE A 18 6.71 -9.00 13.57
CA ILE A 18 5.92 -8.34 12.52
C ILE A 18 5.99 -6.81 12.66
N LYS A 19 6.16 -6.16 11.51
CA LYS A 19 6.21 -4.71 11.34
C LYS A 19 5.01 -4.16 10.57
N GLY A 20 4.31 -5.00 9.82
CA GLY A 20 3.09 -4.62 9.13
C GLY A 20 2.32 -5.82 8.60
N ILE A 21 1.02 -5.63 8.45
CA ILE A 21 0.08 -6.62 7.92
C ILE A 21 -0.86 -5.88 6.97
N TRP A 22 -0.96 -6.37 5.73
CA TRP A 22 -1.88 -5.82 4.73
C TRP A 22 -2.58 -6.94 3.99
N THR A 23 -3.82 -6.70 3.60
CA THR A 23 -4.59 -7.60 2.75
C THR A 23 -4.52 -7.12 1.30
N LEU A 24 -4.46 -8.06 0.37
CA LEU A 24 -4.43 -7.81 -1.07
C LEU A 24 -5.43 -8.73 -1.78
N ASN A 25 -5.98 -8.22 -2.87
CA ASN A 25 -6.69 -8.97 -3.88
C ASN A 25 -5.73 -9.26 -5.04
N VAL A 26 -5.37 -10.54 -5.22
CA VAL A 26 -4.39 -10.98 -6.21
C VAL A 26 -5.04 -12.03 -7.13
N GLY A 27 -4.93 -11.85 -8.44
CA GLY A 27 -5.39 -12.81 -9.44
C GLY A 27 -6.91 -12.87 -9.62
N SER A 28 -7.68 -12.00 -8.97
CA SER A 28 -9.14 -11.94 -9.13
C SER A 28 -9.62 -10.60 -9.67
N THR A 29 -10.30 -10.63 -10.81
CA THR A 29 -11.01 -9.48 -11.37
C THR A 29 -12.48 -9.42 -10.94
N VAL A 30 -12.96 -10.45 -10.22
CA VAL A 30 -14.40 -10.68 -9.95
C VAL A 30 -14.72 -10.79 -8.45
N LYS A 31 -13.75 -11.15 -7.60
CA LYS A 31 -14.00 -11.29 -6.16
C LYS A 31 -13.83 -9.95 -5.44
N HIS A 32 -14.80 -9.61 -4.60
CA HIS A 32 -14.79 -8.41 -3.75
C HIS A 32 -14.00 -8.55 -2.44
N TYR A 33 -13.37 -9.70 -2.22
CA TYR A 33 -12.66 -10.00 -0.99
C TYR A 33 -11.18 -10.17 -1.26
N ASP A 34 -10.37 -9.64 -0.37
CA ASP A 34 -8.94 -9.88 -0.36
C ASP A 34 -8.67 -11.36 -0.11
N ASN A 35 -7.81 -11.94 -0.94
CA ASN A 35 -7.47 -13.37 -0.92
C ASN A 35 -6.00 -13.60 -0.58
N THR A 36 -5.28 -12.55 -0.21
CA THR A 36 -3.85 -12.59 0.07
C THR A 36 -3.54 -11.74 1.30
N LEU A 37 -2.69 -12.25 2.18
CA LEU A 37 -2.19 -11.59 3.37
C LEU A 37 -0.68 -11.37 3.23
N VAL A 38 -0.24 -10.14 3.37
CA VAL A 38 1.18 -9.77 3.35
C VAL A 38 1.64 -9.51 4.78
N LEU A 39 2.69 -10.22 5.19
CA LEU A 39 3.29 -10.13 6.52
C LEU A 39 4.70 -9.58 6.39
N SER A 40 4.93 -8.37 6.90
CA SER A 40 6.23 -7.71 6.85
C SER A 40 7.02 -7.92 8.13
N PHE A 41 8.30 -8.26 7.97
CA PHE A 41 9.28 -8.48 9.02
C PHE A 41 10.51 -7.62 8.76
N VAL A 42 11.37 -7.48 9.77
CA VAL A 42 12.66 -6.81 9.56
C VAL A 42 13.49 -7.62 8.55
N GLY A 43 13.73 -7.03 7.38
CA GLY A 43 14.56 -7.59 6.32
C GLY A 43 13.86 -8.58 5.38
N TYR A 44 12.60 -8.94 5.58
CA TYR A 44 11.88 -9.82 4.63
C TYR A 44 10.36 -9.64 4.73
N THR A 45 9.65 -10.19 3.76
CA THR A 45 8.19 -10.18 3.66
C THR A 45 7.69 -11.54 3.23
N ARG A 46 6.64 -12.04 3.89
CA ARG A 46 5.95 -13.28 3.51
C ARG A 46 4.60 -12.95 2.92
N VAL A 47 4.22 -13.66 1.87
CA VAL A 47 2.91 -13.51 1.23
C VAL A 47 2.16 -14.83 1.41
N LEU A 48 0.95 -14.74 1.94
CA LEU A 48 0.10 -15.90 2.22
C LEU A 48 -1.17 -15.78 1.38
N THR A 49 -1.42 -16.73 0.49
CA THR A 49 -2.68 -16.83 -0.24
C THR A 49 -3.70 -17.63 0.54
N LEU A 50 -4.92 -17.12 0.60
CA LEU A 50 -6.07 -17.69 1.29
C LEU A 50 -6.95 -18.42 0.27
N ASN A 51 -6.92 -19.75 0.29
CA ASN A 51 -7.64 -20.63 -0.63
C ASN A 51 -8.72 -21.41 0.13
N GLY A 52 -9.87 -20.77 0.38
CA GLY A 52 -10.96 -21.40 1.12
C GLY A 52 -10.60 -21.58 2.59
N GLU A 53 -10.36 -22.83 3.02
CA GLU A 53 -9.93 -23.16 4.39
C GLU A 53 -8.40 -23.30 4.53
N GLU A 54 -7.66 -23.23 3.42
CA GLU A 54 -6.20 -23.40 3.41
C GLU A 54 -5.48 -22.04 3.29
N VAL A 55 -4.30 -21.97 3.92
CA VAL A 55 -3.39 -20.83 3.85
C VAL A 55 -2.05 -21.35 3.33
N GLU A 56 -1.62 -20.84 2.19
CA GLU A 56 -0.37 -21.24 1.54
C GLU A 56 0.56 -20.06 1.40
N GLU A 57 1.85 -20.25 1.65
CA GLU A 57 2.86 -19.23 1.33
C GLU A 57 3.11 -19.24 -0.18
N THR A 58 2.98 -18.06 -0.80
CA THR A 58 3.08 -17.89 -2.25
C THR A 58 4.04 -16.76 -2.60
N GLU A 59 4.44 -16.72 -3.87
CA GLU A 59 5.21 -15.61 -4.42
C GLU A 59 4.34 -14.81 -5.39
N ILE A 60 4.39 -13.49 -5.28
CA ILE A 60 3.83 -12.57 -6.28
C ILE A 60 5.00 -12.15 -7.18
N PRO A 61 4.98 -12.45 -8.49
CA PRO A 61 6.06 -12.04 -9.39
C PRO A 61 6.30 -10.52 -9.34
N GLY A 62 7.54 -10.10 -9.10
CA GLY A 62 7.91 -8.69 -8.97
C GLY A 62 7.75 -8.09 -7.57
N PHE A 63 7.14 -8.83 -6.63
CA PHE A 63 7.07 -8.46 -5.21
C PHE A 63 8.36 -8.84 -4.49
N LEU A 64 9.00 -7.88 -3.82
CA LEU A 64 10.25 -8.09 -3.10
C LEU A 64 9.99 -8.75 -1.74
N SER A 65 10.21 -10.05 -1.66
CA SER A 65 10.09 -10.84 -0.42
C SER A 65 11.35 -10.80 0.44
N ASP A 66 12.50 -10.43 -0.12
CA ASP A 66 13.81 -10.32 0.56
C ASP A 66 14.03 -8.96 1.23
N GLN A 67 12.98 -8.14 1.34
CA GLN A 67 13.00 -6.84 1.99
C GLN A 67 11.80 -6.67 2.92
N GLN A 68 11.96 -5.79 3.91
CA GLN A 68 10.83 -5.35 4.72
C GLN A 68 9.86 -4.54 3.85
N THR A 69 8.59 -4.91 3.84
CA THR A 69 7.55 -4.08 3.23
C THR A 69 7.10 -3.03 4.23
N PHE A 70 7.21 -1.75 3.90
CA PHE A 70 6.68 -0.66 4.72
C PHE A 70 5.21 -0.37 4.43
N TYR A 71 4.77 -0.64 3.20
CA TYR A 71 3.37 -0.56 2.79
C TYR A 71 3.13 -1.41 1.55
N CYS A 72 1.96 -2.05 1.45
CA CYS A 72 1.45 -2.52 0.17
C CYS A 72 -0.07 -2.42 0.11
N GLY A 73 -0.62 -2.31 -1.09
CA GLY A 73 -2.06 -2.22 -1.30
C GLY A 73 -2.45 -2.45 -2.75
N ASN A 74 -3.71 -2.82 -2.98
CA ASN A 74 -4.27 -2.78 -4.32
C ASN A 74 -4.44 -1.34 -4.79
N VAL A 75 -4.08 -1.10 -6.04
CA VAL A 75 -4.29 0.18 -6.72
C VAL A 75 -5.12 -0.06 -7.99
N ASN A 76 -5.40 1.00 -8.75
CA ASN A 76 -6.19 0.91 -9.97
C ASN A 76 -5.61 -0.12 -10.97
N HIS A 77 -6.45 -0.57 -11.91
CA HIS A 77 -6.07 -1.52 -12.98
C HIS A 77 -5.58 -2.90 -12.50
N GLY A 78 -5.95 -3.33 -11.29
CA GLY A 78 -5.57 -4.64 -10.78
C GLY A 78 -4.08 -4.75 -10.47
N GLN A 79 -3.40 -3.62 -10.28
CA GLN A 79 -2.01 -3.57 -9.85
C GLN A 79 -1.93 -3.53 -8.31
N ILE A 80 -0.73 -3.82 -7.82
CA ILE A 80 -0.36 -3.79 -6.41
C ILE A 80 0.81 -2.83 -6.28
N ILE A 81 0.72 -1.88 -5.34
CA ILE A 81 1.86 -1.09 -4.94
C ILE A 81 2.59 -1.79 -3.80
N GLN A 82 3.91 -1.91 -3.87
CA GLN A 82 4.76 -2.31 -2.76
C GLN A 82 5.77 -1.21 -2.49
N VAL A 83 5.94 -0.85 -1.22
CA VAL A 83 6.95 0.10 -0.78
C VAL A 83 7.87 -0.56 0.23
N THR A 84 9.17 -0.50 -0.03
CA THR A 84 10.26 -0.98 0.81
C THR A 84 11.10 0.21 1.32
N PRO A 85 12.10 0.01 2.21
CA PRO A 85 12.97 1.10 2.67
C PRO A 85 13.74 1.84 1.56
N VAL A 86 13.84 1.23 0.37
CA VAL A 86 14.66 1.72 -0.73
C VAL A 86 13.87 1.95 -2.01
N SER A 87 12.61 1.51 -2.12
CA SER A 87 11.87 1.61 -3.38
C SER A 87 10.35 1.60 -3.23
N ALA A 88 9.65 2.25 -4.16
CA ALA A 88 8.22 2.05 -4.40
C ALA A 88 8.03 1.45 -5.80
N ARG A 89 7.24 0.36 -5.90
CA ARG A 89 7.06 -0.42 -7.14
C ARG A 89 5.58 -0.68 -7.41
N LEU A 90 5.21 -0.64 -8.69
CA LEU A 90 3.93 -1.14 -9.17
C LEU A 90 4.12 -2.53 -9.78
N ILE A 91 3.34 -3.48 -9.29
CA ILE A 91 3.42 -4.91 -9.59
C ILE A 91 2.07 -5.32 -10.19
N SER A 92 2.09 -6.14 -11.24
CA SER A 92 0.85 -6.72 -11.76
C SER A 92 0.22 -7.63 -10.70
N GLY A 93 -1.02 -7.35 -10.31
CA GLY A 93 -1.78 -8.22 -9.42
C GLY A 93 -2.36 -9.44 -10.13
N GLU A 94 -2.18 -9.59 -11.45
CA GLU A 94 -2.57 -10.79 -12.18
C GLU A 94 -1.54 -11.90 -11.99
N THR A 95 -1.92 -12.99 -11.32
CA THR A 95 -1.14 -14.23 -11.34
C THR A 95 -1.31 -14.91 -12.70
N LYS A 96 -0.61 -14.45 -13.74
CA LYS A 96 -0.43 -15.29 -14.92
C LYS A 96 0.42 -16.48 -14.48
N GLN A 97 -0.22 -17.66 -14.42
CA GLN A 97 0.48 -18.92 -14.24
C GLN A 97 1.66 -18.96 -15.21
N LEU A 98 2.82 -19.32 -14.66
CA LEU A 98 4.11 -19.49 -15.30
C LEU A 98 4.00 -20.11 -16.72
N ILE A 99 3.81 -19.31 -17.76
CA ILE A 99 4.14 -19.74 -19.13
C ILE A 99 5.62 -19.41 -19.31
N ARG A 100 6.43 -20.46 -19.09
CA ARG A 100 7.79 -20.58 -19.60
C ARG A 100 7.78 -20.17 -21.08
N ASN A 101 8.24 -18.96 -21.38
CA ASN A 101 8.78 -18.51 -22.67
C ASN A 101 9.20 -17.04 -22.54
N GLY A 102 10.23 -16.73 -21.76
CA GLY A 102 11.06 -15.52 -21.97
C GLY A 102 10.38 -14.15 -22.06
N ILE A 103 9.18 -13.94 -21.50
CA ILE A 103 8.58 -12.61 -21.40
C ILE A 103 8.86 -12.10 -20.00
N GLY A 104 9.72 -11.09 -19.92
CA GLY A 104 10.28 -10.55 -18.69
C GLY A 104 9.24 -10.04 -17.72
N ILE A 105 9.65 -10.00 -16.45
CA ILE A 105 9.11 -9.16 -15.39
C ILE A 105 8.78 -7.78 -16.00
N GLN A 106 7.51 -7.40 -16.07
CA GLN A 106 7.15 -6.00 -16.31
C GLN A 106 6.99 -5.32 -14.97
N GLU A 107 8.12 -4.93 -14.39
CA GLU A 107 8.18 -3.87 -13.42
C GLU A 107 7.68 -2.60 -14.12
N HIS A 108 6.42 -2.22 -13.87
CA HIS A 108 5.79 -1.10 -14.57
C HIS A 108 6.43 0.24 -14.17
N ALA A 109 6.90 0.33 -12.91
CA ALA A 109 7.69 1.44 -12.41
C ALA A 109 8.46 1.02 -11.15
N SER A 110 9.70 1.50 -10.99
CA SER A 110 10.44 1.46 -9.74
C SER A 110 11.17 2.78 -9.53
N ILE A 111 10.99 3.36 -8.34
CA ILE A 111 11.63 4.61 -7.94
C ILE A 111 12.49 4.31 -6.72
N ASP A 112 13.80 4.59 -6.80
CA ASP A 112 14.71 4.51 -5.67
C ASP A 112 14.43 5.64 -4.68
N LEU A 113 14.06 5.26 -3.45
CA LEU A 113 13.61 6.16 -2.39
C LEU A 113 14.32 5.83 -1.08
N PRO A 114 15.65 6.01 -0.98
CA PRO A 114 16.37 5.72 0.25
C PRO A 114 15.92 6.65 1.39
N GLY A 115 15.70 6.08 2.58
CA GLY A 115 15.51 6.88 3.80
C GLY A 115 14.07 7.28 4.11
N ILE A 116 13.08 6.57 3.55
CA ILE A 116 11.67 6.73 3.91
C ILE A 116 11.48 6.58 5.43
N LYS A 117 10.77 7.52 6.04
CA LYS A 117 10.39 7.58 7.46
C LYS A 117 8.92 7.32 7.71
N GLY A 118 8.08 7.45 6.69
CA GLY A 118 6.65 7.19 6.77
C GLY A 118 6.00 7.18 5.40
N ILE A 119 4.90 6.45 5.31
CA ILE A 119 4.14 6.23 4.08
C ILE A 119 2.66 6.26 4.43
N TRP A 120 1.88 6.99 3.63
CA TRP A 120 0.43 7.01 3.73
C TRP A 120 -0.18 7.04 2.34
N THR A 121 -1.32 6.39 2.18
CA THR A 121 -2.14 6.55 0.98
C THR A 121 -3.21 7.60 1.19
N LEU A 122 -3.54 8.29 0.10
CA LEU A 122 -4.58 9.29 0.05
C LEU A 122 -5.44 9.10 -1.20
N ASN A 123 -6.71 9.45 -1.05
CA ASN A 123 -7.62 9.74 -2.15
C ASN A 123 -7.65 11.26 -2.36
N VAL A 124 -7.13 11.74 -3.49
CA VAL A 124 -7.01 13.17 -3.79
C VAL A 124 -7.72 13.47 -5.11
N GLY A 125 -8.66 14.42 -5.10
CA GLY A 125 -9.39 14.87 -6.28
C GLY A 125 -10.29 13.84 -6.95
N SER A 126 -10.47 12.65 -6.37
CA SER A 126 -11.32 11.60 -6.93
C SER A 126 -12.75 11.72 -6.40
N THR A 127 -13.72 11.68 -7.33
CA THR A 127 -15.15 11.57 -7.00
C THR A 127 -15.58 10.14 -6.69
N VAL A 128 -14.74 9.15 -7.07
CA VAL A 128 -14.97 7.73 -6.83
C VAL A 128 -14.31 7.35 -5.50
N LYS A 129 -15.14 7.14 -4.47
CA LYS A 129 -14.75 7.01 -3.05
C LYS A 129 -13.98 5.74 -2.67
N HIS A 130 -13.55 4.91 -3.61
CA HIS A 130 -13.18 3.53 -3.28
C HIS A 130 -11.68 3.20 -3.36
N TYR A 131 -10.87 3.99 -4.06
CA TYR A 131 -9.44 3.69 -4.20
C TYR A 131 -8.58 4.89 -3.91
N ASP A 132 -7.49 4.66 -3.18
CA ASP A 132 -6.44 5.65 -3.03
C ASP A 132 -5.70 5.81 -4.35
N ASN A 133 -5.42 7.05 -4.73
CA ASN A 133 -4.76 7.40 -5.98
C ASN A 133 -3.46 8.20 -5.75
N THR A 134 -3.04 8.33 -4.51
CA THR A 134 -1.87 9.12 -4.12
C THR A 134 -1.14 8.43 -3.00
N LEU A 135 0.18 8.38 -3.08
CA LEU A 135 1.09 7.91 -2.04
C LEU A 135 1.93 9.08 -1.52
N VAL A 136 1.88 9.32 -0.22
CA VAL A 136 2.72 10.32 0.44
C VAL A 136 3.89 9.62 1.11
N LEU A 137 5.09 10.10 0.81
CA LEU A 137 6.36 9.57 1.31
C LEU A 137 7.05 10.63 2.14
N SER A 138 7.35 10.29 3.40
CA SER A 138 8.06 11.17 4.32
C SER A 138 9.53 10.82 4.40
N PHE A 139 10.39 11.83 4.33
CA PHE A 139 11.84 11.73 4.44
C PHE A 139 12.34 12.71 5.52
N VAL A 140 13.60 12.59 5.91
CA VAL A 140 14.20 13.57 6.82
C VAL A 140 14.23 14.93 6.14
N GLY A 141 13.42 15.86 6.64
CA GLY A 141 13.36 17.24 6.18
C GLY A 141 12.51 17.50 4.93
N TYR A 142 11.86 16.51 4.32
CA TYR A 142 10.96 16.73 3.18
C TYR A 142 9.90 15.65 3.02
N THR A 143 8.90 15.94 2.19
CA THR A 143 7.80 15.03 1.81
C THR A 143 7.68 15.00 0.29
N ARG A 144 7.52 13.80 -0.28
CA ARG A 144 7.19 13.61 -1.70
C ARG A 144 5.79 13.05 -1.84
N VAL A 145 5.11 13.46 -2.91
CA VAL A 145 3.77 12.97 -3.25
C VAL A 145 3.85 12.27 -4.60
N LEU A 146 3.47 11.01 -4.64
CA LEU A 146 3.38 10.24 -5.87
C LEU A 146 1.89 10.07 -6.21
N THR A 147 1.47 10.54 -7.38
CA THR A 147 0.12 10.30 -7.89
C THR A 147 0.12 9.08 -8.81
N LEU A 148 -0.88 8.24 -8.65
CA LEU A 148 -1.13 7.05 -9.47
C LEU A 148 -2.13 7.43 -10.55
N ASN A 149 -1.66 7.51 -11.80
CA ASN A 149 -2.51 7.81 -12.96
C ASN A 149 -2.52 6.62 -13.91
N GLY A 150 -3.55 5.77 -13.81
CA GLY A 150 -3.59 4.52 -14.56
C GLY A 150 -2.50 3.55 -14.09
N GLU A 151 -1.59 3.20 -15.01
CA GLU A 151 -0.42 2.35 -14.74
C GLU A 151 0.86 3.14 -14.45
N GLU A 152 0.80 4.47 -14.49
CA GLU A 152 1.95 5.36 -14.32
C GLU A 152 2.01 5.94 -12.90
N VAL A 153 3.23 6.04 -12.36
CA VAL A 153 3.53 6.73 -11.10
C VAL A 153 4.26 8.02 -11.42
N GLU A 154 3.65 9.15 -11.05
CA GLU A 154 4.24 10.47 -11.27
C GLU A 154 4.49 11.18 -9.93
N GLU A 155 5.66 11.82 -9.80
CA GLU A 155 5.89 12.74 -8.68
C GLU A 155 5.13 14.04 -8.94
N THR A 156 4.29 14.41 -7.97
CA THR A 156 3.34 15.53 -8.05
C THR A 156 3.38 16.33 -6.77
N GLU A 157 2.61 17.43 -6.73
CA GLU A 157 2.48 18.26 -5.53
C GLU A 157 1.01 18.39 -5.10
N ILE A 158 0.82 18.50 -3.78
CA ILE A 158 -0.43 18.97 -3.18
C ILE A 158 -0.13 20.38 -2.67
N PRO A 159 -0.61 21.46 -3.30
CA PRO A 159 -0.21 22.82 -2.95
C PRO A 159 -0.42 23.21 -1.48
N GLY A 160 -1.40 22.62 -0.80
CA GLY A 160 -1.63 22.84 0.64
C GLY A 160 -0.63 22.13 1.57
N PHE A 161 0.18 21.20 1.06
CA PHE A 161 1.20 20.48 1.85
C PHE A 161 2.45 21.34 2.07
N LEU A 162 3.11 21.11 3.21
CA LEU A 162 4.50 21.51 3.41
C LEU A 162 5.42 20.40 2.92
N SER A 163 5.81 20.45 1.65
CA SER A 163 6.70 19.47 1.03
C SER A 163 8.15 19.61 1.49
N ASP A 164 8.55 20.77 2.01
CA ASP A 164 9.86 21.07 2.60
C ASP A 164 9.98 20.68 4.08
N GLN A 165 9.00 19.92 4.59
CA GLN A 165 8.99 19.39 5.95
C GLN A 165 8.80 17.88 5.94
N GLN A 166 9.34 17.21 6.96
CA GLN A 166 9.05 15.80 7.20
C GLN A 166 7.58 15.64 7.63
N THR A 167 6.79 14.84 6.91
CA THR A 167 5.43 14.50 7.35
C THR A 167 5.49 13.42 8.45
N PHE A 168 4.84 13.66 9.58
CA PHE A 168 4.67 12.68 10.66
C PHE A 168 3.39 11.87 10.52
N TYR A 169 2.37 12.45 9.89
CA TYR A 169 1.13 11.77 9.54
C TYR A 169 0.41 12.54 8.44
N CYS A 170 -0.24 11.84 7.52
CA CYS A 170 -1.30 12.42 6.73
C CYS A 170 -2.40 11.39 6.45
N GLY A 171 -3.60 11.88 6.16
CA GLY A 171 -4.74 11.00 5.88
C GLY A 171 -5.94 11.79 5.39
N ASN A 172 -6.82 11.12 4.65
CA ASN A 172 -8.15 11.65 4.38
C ASN A 172 -8.96 11.74 5.69
N VAL A 173 -9.64 12.86 5.88
CA VAL A 173 -10.53 13.12 7.02
C VAL A 173 -11.92 13.51 6.53
N ASN A 174 -12.84 13.76 7.46
CA ASN A 174 -14.23 14.11 7.14
C ASN A 174 -14.33 15.32 6.20
N HIS A 175 -15.48 15.43 5.53
CA HIS A 175 -15.80 16.54 4.62
C HIS A 175 -14.89 16.65 3.39
N GLY A 176 -14.30 15.54 2.93
CA GLY A 176 -13.46 15.52 1.74
C GLY A 176 -12.18 16.33 1.92
N GLN A 177 -11.63 16.30 3.13
CA GLN A 177 -10.41 17.03 3.49
C GLN A 177 -9.28 16.03 3.70
N ILE A 178 -8.06 16.57 3.73
CA ILE A 178 -6.83 15.83 4.01
C ILE A 178 -6.14 16.56 5.15
N ILE A 179 -5.65 15.83 6.15
CA ILE A 179 -4.80 16.39 7.19
C ILE A 179 -3.33 16.05 6.87
N GLN A 180 -2.43 17.01 7.09
CA GLN A 180 -0.99 16.79 7.14
C GLN A 180 -0.44 17.28 8.47
N VAL A 181 0.29 16.43 9.19
CA VAL A 181 0.97 16.76 10.45
C VAL A 181 2.47 16.75 10.21
N THR A 182 3.13 17.84 10.56
CA THR A 182 4.59 18.07 10.43
C THR A 182 5.15 18.53 11.77
N PRO A 183 6.49 18.62 11.95
CA PRO A 183 7.09 19.21 13.16
C PRO A 183 6.61 20.62 13.50
N VAL A 184 6.17 21.39 12.49
CA VAL A 184 5.86 22.82 12.64
C VAL A 184 4.37 23.11 12.71
N SER A 185 3.51 22.28 12.11
CA SER A 185 2.06 22.52 12.07
C SER A 185 1.26 21.27 11.69
N ALA A 186 -0.02 21.27 12.09
CA ALA A 186 -1.05 20.43 11.49
C ALA A 186 -1.88 21.29 10.52
N ARG A 187 -2.04 20.82 9.28
CA ARG A 187 -2.70 21.54 8.18
C ARG A 187 -3.90 20.74 7.68
N LEU A 188 -4.97 21.45 7.37
CA LEU A 188 -6.15 20.90 6.74
C LEU A 188 -6.20 21.38 5.30
N ILE A 189 -6.32 20.45 4.36
CA ILE A 189 -6.25 20.68 2.93
C ILE A 189 -7.58 20.20 2.32
N SER A 190 -8.12 20.96 1.37
CA SER A 190 -9.27 20.49 0.59
C SER A 190 -8.84 19.34 -0.31
N GLY A 191 -9.51 18.19 -0.22
CA GLY A 191 -9.26 17.05 -1.11
C GLY A 191 -9.63 17.32 -2.56
N GLU A 192 -10.52 18.30 -2.81
CA GLU A 192 -10.94 18.70 -4.15
C GLU A 192 -9.98 19.74 -4.76
N THR A 193 -9.76 20.87 -4.09
CA THR A 193 -8.95 21.97 -4.65
C THR A 193 -7.46 21.81 -4.37
N LYS A 194 -7.09 20.89 -3.46
CA LYS A 194 -5.72 20.64 -2.98
C LYS A 194 -5.07 21.85 -2.27
N GLN A 195 -5.87 22.87 -1.95
CA GLN A 195 -5.42 24.09 -1.26
C GLN A 195 -5.59 23.99 0.26
N LEU A 196 -4.78 24.75 0.99
CA LEU A 196 -4.92 24.92 2.44
C LEU A 196 -6.27 25.59 2.77
N ILE A 197 -6.91 25.14 3.84
CA ILE A 197 -8.16 25.67 4.40
C ILE A 197 -7.87 26.53 5.62
#